data_AF-A0A7M1KVJ9-F1
#
_entry.id   AF-A0A7M1KVJ9-F1
#
_cell.length_a   1.000
_cell.length_b   1.000
_cell.length_c   1.000
_cell.angle_alpha   90.00
_cell.angle_beta   90.00
_cell.angle_gamma   90.00
#
_symmetry.space_group_name_H-M   'P 1'
#
loop_
_entity.id
_entity.type
_entity.pdbx_description
1 polymer ?
#
loop_
_entity_poly.entity_id
_entity_poly.type
_entity_poly.pdbx_seq_one_letter_code
_entity_poly.pdbx_strand_id
1 'polypeptide(L)'
;MQMNNTIKNLSKFTKVSEEKISKYLETHDLLTLFEHPETINPTQNQLKNFKDLQKLNNLSKKLIVYDEYKFEDTLKSIPFLSGEFENMYDKEHFVVAYLDKENKLLGSEKISTGTLDSSIVHPRDVMKKAIQYGSDRLILAHNHPSGAEPGSRLP
;
A
#
# COMPACT_ATOMS: atom_id res chain seq x y z
N MET A 1 27.10 -5.60 12.59
CA MET A 1 26.76 -7.01 12.28
C MET A 1 25.42 -7.13 11.53
N GLN A 2 24.33 -6.47 11.97
CA GLN A 2 23.05 -6.47 11.23
C GLN A 2 23.14 -5.79 9.84
N MET A 3 23.77 -4.61 9.72
CA MET A 3 23.82 -3.87 8.44
C MET A 3 24.52 -4.65 7.31
N ASN A 4 25.65 -5.32 7.61
CA ASN A 4 26.37 -6.13 6.61
C ASN A 4 25.52 -7.31 6.10
N ASN A 5 24.73 -7.93 6.97
CA ASN A 5 23.79 -8.98 6.57
C ASN A 5 22.66 -8.41 5.70
N THR A 6 22.15 -7.23 6.02
CA THR A 6 21.13 -6.55 5.21
C THR A 6 21.64 -6.22 3.81
N ILE A 7 22.84 -5.65 3.69
CA ILE A 7 23.47 -5.35 2.39
C ILE A 7 23.65 -6.63 1.56
N LYS A 8 24.16 -7.70 2.17
CA LYS A 8 24.34 -9.00 1.53
C LYS A 8 23.03 -9.61 1.04
N ASN A 9 21.98 -9.53 1.84
CA ASN A 9 20.65 -10.02 1.46
C ASN A 9 20.04 -9.19 0.33
N LEU A 10 20.14 -7.87 0.42
CA LEU A 10 19.64 -6.97 -0.62
C LEU A 10 20.39 -7.20 -1.93
N SER A 11 21.72 -7.36 -1.88
CA SER A 11 22.54 -7.72 -3.04
C SER A 11 22.10 -9.03 -3.67
N LYS A 12 21.90 -10.07 -2.85
CA LYS A 12 21.46 -11.40 -3.31
C LYS A 12 20.12 -11.36 -4.05
N PHE A 13 19.17 -10.57 -3.55
CA PHE A 13 17.82 -10.46 -4.12
C PHE A 13 17.78 -9.54 -5.34
N THR A 14 18.34 -8.35 -5.22
CA THR A 14 18.30 -7.32 -6.28
C THR A 14 19.27 -7.60 -7.41
N LYS A 15 20.31 -8.39 -7.17
CA LYS A 15 21.47 -8.60 -8.05
C LYS A 15 22.33 -7.35 -8.26
N VAL A 16 22.20 -6.35 -7.39
CA VAL A 16 23.13 -5.21 -7.30
C VAL A 16 24.34 -5.62 -6.46
N SER A 17 25.55 -5.20 -6.83
CA SER A 17 26.75 -5.54 -6.05
C SER A 17 26.72 -4.90 -4.66
N GLU A 18 27.24 -5.63 -3.66
CA GLU A 18 27.37 -5.13 -2.29
C GLU A 18 28.16 -3.83 -2.23
N GLU A 19 29.22 -3.70 -3.04
CA GLU A 19 30.01 -2.47 -3.15
C GLU A 19 29.18 -1.26 -3.57
N LYS A 20 28.32 -1.44 -4.58
CA LYS A 20 27.47 -0.35 -5.10
C LYS A 20 26.41 0.07 -4.09
N ILE A 21 25.82 -0.88 -3.38
CA ILE A 21 24.90 -0.61 -2.27
C ILE A 21 25.64 0.10 -1.14
N SER A 22 26.81 -0.41 -0.74
CA SER A 22 27.58 0.15 0.38
C SER A 22 27.99 1.59 0.12
N LYS A 23 28.49 1.88 -1.09
CA LYS A 23 28.86 3.23 -1.52
C LYS A 23 27.69 4.21 -1.45
N TYR A 24 26.48 3.78 -1.81
CA TYR A 24 25.29 4.62 -1.67
C TYR A 24 24.98 4.90 -0.19
N LEU A 25 25.04 3.86 0.65
CA LEU A 25 24.73 3.93 2.07
C LEU A 25 25.76 4.71 2.92
N GLU A 26 26.92 5.07 2.36
CA GLU A 26 27.87 6.00 3.00
C GLU A 26 27.29 7.41 3.15
N THR A 27 26.33 7.79 2.29
CA THR A 27 25.79 9.15 2.21
C THR A 27 24.27 9.24 2.30
N HIS A 28 23.57 8.10 2.19
CA HIS A 28 22.11 7.99 2.20
C HIS A 28 21.67 6.81 3.05
N ASP A 29 20.39 6.75 3.42
CA ASP A 29 19.85 5.63 4.19
C ASP A 29 19.28 4.51 3.30
N LEU A 30 19.05 3.36 3.93
CA LEU A 30 18.55 2.16 3.26
C LEU A 30 17.11 2.28 2.76
N LEU A 31 16.26 3.02 3.48
CA LEU A 31 14.86 3.18 3.11
C LEU A 31 14.76 4.00 1.83
N THR A 32 15.52 5.09 1.73
CA THR A 32 15.60 5.89 0.51
C THR A 32 16.07 5.06 -0.69
N LEU A 33 17.08 4.20 -0.51
CA LEU A 33 17.51 3.26 -1.57
C LEU A 33 16.38 2.29 -1.95
N PHE A 34 15.66 1.78 -0.96
CA PHE A 34 14.61 0.80 -1.16
C PHE A 34 13.41 1.39 -1.89
N GLU A 35 13.05 2.63 -1.61
CA GLU A 35 11.94 3.36 -2.24
C GLU A 35 12.31 3.89 -3.63
N HIS A 36 13.55 4.38 -3.78
CA HIS A 36 14.06 5.02 -5.00
C HIS A 36 15.31 4.31 -5.56
N PRO A 37 15.19 3.05 -6.02
CA PRO A 37 16.34 2.27 -6.50
C PRO A 37 16.99 2.85 -7.76
N GLU A 38 16.30 3.70 -8.54
CA GLU A 38 16.86 4.42 -9.69
C GLU A 38 18.07 5.29 -9.33
N THR A 39 18.18 5.74 -8.08
CA THR A 39 19.28 6.58 -7.59
C THR A 39 20.65 5.91 -7.71
N ILE A 40 20.68 4.57 -7.73
CA ILE A 40 21.91 3.81 -7.95
C ILE A 40 22.11 3.42 -9.42
N ASN A 41 21.31 3.89 -10.38
CA ASN A 41 21.41 3.50 -11.79
C ASN A 41 21.43 1.95 -11.98
N PRO A 42 20.36 1.24 -11.58
CA PRO A 42 20.25 -0.21 -11.76
C PRO A 42 19.94 -0.56 -13.22
N THR A 43 20.24 -1.79 -13.63
CA THR A 43 19.71 -2.34 -14.89
C THR A 43 18.20 -2.56 -14.79
N GLN A 44 17.53 -2.72 -15.92
CA GLN A 44 16.07 -3.01 -15.94
C GLN A 44 15.70 -4.27 -15.12
N ASN A 45 16.55 -5.31 -15.16
CA ASN A 45 16.35 -6.52 -14.38
C ASN A 45 16.53 -6.27 -12.87
N GLN A 46 17.54 -5.48 -12.49
CA GLN A 46 17.75 -5.10 -11.08
C GLN A 46 16.59 -4.24 -10.57
N LEU A 47 16.11 -3.28 -11.37
CA LEU A 47 14.95 -2.45 -11.04
C LEU A 47 13.68 -3.30 -10.87
N LYS A 48 13.47 -4.28 -11.76
CA LYS A 48 12.38 -5.25 -11.61
C LYS A 48 12.49 -6.01 -10.28
N ASN A 49 13.68 -6.45 -9.89
CA ASN A 49 13.88 -7.16 -8.63
C ASN A 49 13.57 -6.27 -7.40
N PHE A 50 13.92 -4.98 -7.45
CA PHE A 50 13.50 -4.04 -6.40
C PHE A 50 11.98 -3.92 -6.32
N LYS A 51 11.30 -3.75 -7.46
CA LYS A 51 9.83 -3.70 -7.50
C LYS A 51 9.19 -4.98 -6.95
N ASP A 52 9.76 -6.14 -7.24
CA ASP A 52 9.27 -7.42 -6.70
C ASP A 52 9.47 -7.49 -5.18
N LEU A 53 10.58 -6.96 -4.64
CA LEU A 53 10.83 -6.90 -3.20
C LEU A 53 9.91 -5.90 -2.49
N GLN A 54 9.65 -4.73 -3.09
CA GLN A 54 8.69 -3.75 -2.60
C GLN A 54 7.29 -4.36 -2.51
N LYS A 55 6.84 -5.07 -3.56
CA LYS A 55 5.57 -5.81 -3.55
C LYS A 55 5.49 -6.83 -2.42
N LEU A 56 6.57 -7.58 -2.18
CA LEU A 56 6.62 -8.54 -1.08
C LEU A 56 6.55 -7.86 0.29
N ASN A 57 7.22 -6.72 0.47
CA ASN A 57 7.14 -5.92 1.68
C ASN A 57 5.73 -5.36 1.90
N ASN A 58 5.05 -4.95 0.84
CA ASN A 58 3.69 -4.45 0.95
C ASN A 58 2.70 -5.58 1.22
N LEU A 59 2.92 -6.76 0.63
CA LEU A 59 2.17 -7.96 0.99
C LEU A 59 2.43 -8.39 2.43
N SER A 60 3.68 -8.38 2.91
CA SER A 60 4.00 -8.76 4.29
C SER A 60 3.37 -7.78 5.28
N LYS A 61 3.39 -6.48 4.98
CA LYS A 61 2.61 -5.48 5.71
C LYS A 61 1.15 -5.91 5.73
N LYS A 62 0.50 -6.11 4.57
CA LYS A 62 -0.90 -6.56 4.50
C LYS A 62 -1.19 -7.84 5.30
N LEU A 63 -0.28 -8.81 5.29
CA LEU A 63 -0.44 -10.07 6.03
C LEU A 63 -0.32 -9.90 7.54
N ILE A 64 0.63 -9.09 8.02
CA ILE A 64 0.76 -8.73 9.44
C ILE A 64 -0.43 -7.86 9.87
N VAL A 65 -0.89 -6.99 8.98
CA VAL A 65 -2.02 -6.07 9.14
C VAL A 65 -3.36 -6.81 9.39
N TYR A 66 -3.58 -7.98 8.79
CA TYR A 66 -4.86 -8.69 8.97
C TYR A 66 -5.09 -9.22 10.39
N ASP A 67 -4.05 -9.40 11.21
CA ASP A 67 -4.22 -9.97 12.56
C ASP A 67 -4.40 -8.91 13.67
N GLU A 68 -3.99 -7.65 13.45
CA GLU A 68 -3.90 -6.62 14.52
C GLU A 68 -4.60 -5.28 14.26
N TYR A 69 -5.14 -5.00 13.06
CA TYR A 69 -5.74 -3.68 12.82
C TYR A 69 -7.09 -3.51 13.52
N LYS A 70 -7.05 -2.89 14.69
CA LYS A 70 -8.20 -2.31 15.38
C LYS A 70 -8.20 -0.81 15.16
N PHE A 71 -9.17 -0.31 14.39
CA PHE A 71 -9.28 1.12 14.14
C PHE A 71 -10.00 1.79 15.31
N GLU A 72 -9.24 2.46 16.18
CA GLU A 72 -9.82 3.28 17.25
C GLU A 72 -10.38 4.60 16.72
N ASP A 73 -9.81 5.10 15.63
CA ASP A 73 -10.21 6.34 14.96
C ASP A 73 -9.87 6.30 13.46
N THR A 74 -10.36 7.32 12.73
CA THR A 74 -10.10 7.49 11.30
C THR A 74 -8.62 7.65 10.99
N LEU A 75 -7.84 8.34 11.83
CA LEU A 75 -6.41 8.59 11.58
C LEU A 75 -5.60 7.29 11.56
N LYS A 76 -5.92 6.35 12.45
CA LYS A 76 -5.30 5.02 12.48
C LYS A 76 -5.66 4.16 11.26
N SER A 77 -6.75 4.48 10.56
CA SER A 77 -7.12 3.81 9.31
C SER A 77 -6.35 4.31 8.09
N ILE A 78 -5.78 5.52 8.14
CA ILE A 78 -5.12 6.16 7.00
C ILE A 78 -3.94 5.32 6.47
N PRO A 79 -2.96 4.87 7.28
CA PRO A 79 -1.81 4.12 6.75
C PRO A 79 -2.22 2.82 6.06
N PHE A 80 -3.26 2.16 6.58
CA PHE A 80 -3.82 0.96 5.97
C PHE A 80 -4.45 1.29 4.61
N LEU A 81 -5.37 2.25 4.58
CA LEU A 81 -6.09 2.63 3.37
C LEU A 81 -5.16 3.21 2.30
N SER A 82 -4.16 4.02 2.68
CA SER A 82 -3.14 4.51 1.76
C SER A 82 -2.36 3.36 1.12
N GLY A 83 -2.06 2.29 1.86
CA GLY A 83 -1.45 1.07 1.32
C GLY A 83 -2.37 0.29 0.37
N GLU A 84 -3.69 0.40 0.52
CA GLU A 84 -4.66 -0.20 -0.41
C GLU A 84 -4.68 0.52 -1.77
N PHE A 85 -4.36 1.82 -1.81
CA PHE A 85 -4.27 2.61 -3.03
C PHE A 85 -2.87 2.67 -3.65
N GLU A 86 -1.90 1.96 -3.11
CA GLU A 86 -0.53 1.97 -3.63
C GLU A 86 -0.48 1.45 -5.07
N ASN A 87 0.17 2.19 -5.97
CA ASN A 87 0.19 1.93 -7.42
C ASN A 87 -1.14 2.17 -8.16
N MET A 88 -2.11 2.84 -7.53
CA MET A 88 -3.41 3.16 -8.12
C MET A 88 -3.55 4.67 -8.33
N TYR A 89 -2.70 5.26 -9.19
CA TYR A 89 -2.57 6.72 -9.31
C TYR A 89 -3.24 7.33 -10.54
N ASP A 90 -3.67 6.51 -11.50
CA ASP A 90 -4.18 6.98 -12.80
C ASP A 90 -5.70 7.19 -12.82
N LYS A 91 -6.42 6.61 -11.85
CA LYS A 91 -7.88 6.61 -11.75
C LYS A 91 -8.33 6.70 -10.31
N GLU A 92 -9.56 7.14 -10.11
CA GLU A 92 -10.22 7.00 -8.82
C GLU A 92 -10.58 5.54 -8.57
N HIS A 93 -10.28 5.06 -7.38
CA HIS A 93 -10.66 3.74 -6.91
C HIS A 93 -11.42 3.90 -5.61
N PHE A 94 -12.40 3.03 -5.42
CA PHE A 94 -13.16 2.97 -4.18
C PHE A 94 -12.85 1.67 -3.46
N VAL A 95 -12.33 1.79 -2.24
CA VAL A 95 -11.97 0.67 -1.37
C VAL A 95 -12.85 0.71 -0.13
N VAL A 96 -13.26 -0.47 0.32
CA VAL A 96 -14.01 -0.65 1.56
C VAL A 96 -13.22 -1.55 2.49
N ALA A 97 -13.03 -1.10 3.73
CA ALA A 97 -12.57 -1.93 4.82
C ALA A 97 -13.77 -2.43 5.63
N TYR A 98 -13.81 -3.73 5.89
CA TYR A 98 -14.85 -4.44 6.61
C TYR A 98 -14.38 -4.71 8.03
N LEU A 99 -15.19 -4.34 9.02
CA LEU A 99 -14.84 -4.41 10.43
C LEU A 99 -15.84 -5.25 11.22
N ASP A 100 -15.38 -5.81 12.33
CA ASP A 100 -16.24 -6.35 13.38
C ASP A 100 -16.73 -5.26 14.34
N LYS A 101 -17.58 -5.66 15.30
CA LYS A 101 -18.12 -4.80 16.36
C LYS A 101 -17.07 -4.12 17.25
N GLU A 102 -15.85 -4.66 17.30
CA GLU A 102 -14.72 -4.12 18.06
C GLU A 102 -13.79 -3.26 17.19
N ASN A 103 -14.20 -2.93 15.96
CA ASN A 103 -13.43 -2.22 14.93
C ASN A 103 -12.18 -2.98 14.45
N LYS A 104 -12.12 -4.30 14.62
CA LYS A 104 -11.05 -5.13 14.04
C LYS A 104 -11.30 -5.33 12.54
N LEU A 105 -10.26 -5.18 11.73
CA LEU A 105 -10.28 -5.43 10.30
C LEU A 105 -10.55 -6.92 10.00
N LEU A 106 -11.63 -7.19 9.29
CA LEU A 106 -12.00 -8.50 8.75
C LEU A 106 -11.49 -8.70 7.33
N GLY A 107 -11.33 -7.61 6.58
CA GLY A 107 -10.96 -7.64 5.17
C GLY A 107 -11.03 -6.25 4.53
N SER A 108 -10.40 -6.09 3.35
CA SER A 108 -10.64 -4.93 2.48
C SER A 108 -10.84 -5.39 1.04
N GLU A 109 -11.65 -4.63 0.30
CA GLU A 109 -11.90 -4.89 -1.13
C GLU A 109 -11.95 -3.59 -1.91
N LYS A 110 -11.37 -3.60 -3.10
CA LYS A 110 -11.62 -2.58 -4.11
C LYS A 110 -12.96 -2.87 -4.79
N ILE A 111 -13.95 -2.01 -4.57
CA ILE A 111 -15.31 -2.17 -5.09
C ILE A 111 -15.45 -1.60 -6.48
N SER A 112 -14.76 -0.50 -6.78
CA SER A 112 -14.88 0.16 -8.07
C SER A 112 -13.57 0.78 -8.53
N THR A 113 -13.43 0.88 -9.84
CA THR A 113 -12.41 1.65 -10.53
C THR A 113 -13.13 2.59 -11.48
N GLY A 114 -13.00 3.88 -11.21
CA GLY A 114 -13.63 4.96 -11.91
C GLY A 114 -12.79 5.53 -13.04
N THR A 115 -13.11 6.77 -13.39
CA THR A 115 -12.34 7.65 -14.27
C THR A 115 -11.36 8.48 -13.44
N LEU A 116 -10.75 9.51 -14.03
CA LEU A 116 -9.90 10.47 -13.32
C LEU A 116 -10.63 11.28 -12.25
N ASP A 117 -11.94 11.53 -12.44
CA ASP A 117 -12.71 12.51 -11.65
C ASP A 117 -13.95 11.91 -10.94
N SER A 118 -14.24 10.63 -11.15
CA SER A 118 -15.37 9.98 -10.50
C SER A 118 -15.28 8.46 -10.53
N SER A 119 -15.73 7.81 -9.47
CA SER A 119 -16.00 6.37 -9.42
C SER A 119 -17.46 6.11 -9.03
N ILE A 120 -18.19 5.36 -9.88
CA ILE A 120 -19.56 4.92 -9.55
C ILE A 120 -19.46 3.72 -8.62
N VAL A 121 -20.18 3.79 -7.50
CA VAL A 121 -20.26 2.70 -6.52
C VAL A 121 -21.72 2.35 -6.30
N HIS A 122 -22.08 1.08 -6.52
CA HIS A 122 -23.41 0.60 -6.17
C HIS A 122 -23.44 0.09 -4.73
N PRO A 123 -24.34 0.60 -3.86
CA PRO A 123 -24.46 0.13 -2.48
C PRO A 123 -24.64 -1.39 -2.37
N ARG A 124 -25.32 -2.02 -3.33
CA ARG A 124 -25.49 -3.48 -3.35
C ARG A 124 -24.17 -4.24 -3.35
N ASP A 125 -23.15 -3.72 -4.05
CA ASP A 125 -21.87 -4.42 -4.23
C ASP A 125 -21.03 -4.29 -2.94
N VAL A 126 -21.12 -3.13 -2.29
CA VAL A 126 -20.56 -2.89 -0.94
C VAL A 126 -21.22 -3.83 0.08
N MET A 127 -22.56 -3.87 0.11
CA MET A 127 -23.33 -4.66 1.08
C MET A 127 -23.17 -6.16 0.87
N LYS A 128 -23.10 -6.63 -0.39
CA LYS A 128 -22.85 -8.05 -0.69
C LYS A 128 -21.56 -8.53 -0.04
N LYS A 129 -20.49 -7.74 -0.16
CA LYS A 129 -19.19 -8.04 0.45
C LYS A 129 -19.24 -7.90 1.97
N ALA A 130 -19.91 -6.88 2.50
CA ALA A 130 -20.09 -6.72 3.95
C ALA A 130 -20.74 -7.95 4.60
N ILE A 131 -21.78 -8.51 3.96
CA ILE A 131 -22.44 -9.73 4.41
C ILE A 131 -21.50 -10.94 4.32
N GLN A 132 -20.71 -11.05 3.24
CA GLN A 132 -19.74 -12.14 3.07
C GLN A 132 -18.64 -12.14 4.15
N TYR A 133 -18.19 -10.95 4.55
CA TYR A 133 -17.22 -10.79 5.65
C TYR A 133 -17.86 -10.92 7.03
N GLY A 134 -19.19 -10.93 7.16
CA GLY A 134 -19.87 -10.88 8.45
C GLY A 134 -19.63 -9.57 9.20
N SER A 135 -19.53 -8.47 8.46
CA SER A 135 -19.09 -7.17 8.97
C SER A 135 -20.18 -6.42 9.74
N ASP A 136 -19.80 -5.85 10.89
CA ASP A 136 -20.65 -4.95 11.68
C ASP A 136 -20.52 -3.48 11.25
N ARG A 137 -19.33 -3.08 10.76
CA ARG A 137 -19.01 -1.67 10.44
C ARG A 137 -18.14 -1.57 9.20
N LEU A 138 -18.25 -0.46 8.48
CA LEU A 138 -17.52 -0.21 7.23
C LEU A 138 -16.71 1.07 7.32
N ILE A 139 -15.51 1.08 6.75
CA ILE A 139 -14.80 2.31 6.38
C ILE A 139 -14.77 2.39 4.86
N LEU A 140 -15.23 3.51 4.31
CA LEU A 140 -15.27 3.78 2.88
C LEU A 140 -14.17 4.78 2.54
N ALA A 141 -13.36 4.48 1.53
CA ALA A 141 -12.28 5.35 1.08
C ALA A 141 -12.19 5.38 -0.44
N HIS A 142 -11.71 6.50 -0.97
CA HIS A 142 -11.29 6.61 -2.35
C HIS A 142 -10.01 7.43 -2.45
N ASN A 143 -9.23 7.20 -3.50
CA ASN A 143 -8.11 8.07 -3.85
C ASN A 143 -8.54 9.09 -4.91
N HIS A 144 -7.92 10.27 -4.88
CA HIS A 144 -7.97 11.24 -5.98
C HIS A 144 -6.61 11.28 -6.69
N PRO A 145 -6.53 10.84 -7.96
CA PRO A 145 -5.33 10.95 -8.79
C PRO A 145 -4.70 12.34 -8.81
N SER A 146 -5.53 13.37 -8.74
CA SER A 146 -5.11 14.79 -8.79
C SER A 146 -4.55 15.31 -7.47
N GLY A 147 -4.66 14.56 -6.37
CA GLY A 147 -4.22 14.99 -5.04
C GLY A 147 -5.11 16.05 -4.37
N ALA A 148 -6.24 16.42 -4.98
CA ALA A 148 -7.21 17.36 -4.40
C ALA A 148 -8.26 16.62 -3.55
N GLU A 149 -8.53 17.08 -2.34
CA GLU A 149 -9.64 16.57 -1.52
C GLU A 149 -10.99 17.07 -2.07
N PRO A 150 -11.97 16.19 -2.37
CA PRO A 150 -13.32 16.63 -2.69
C PRO A 150 -14.11 16.84 -1.40
N GLY A 151 -14.05 18.07 -0.91
CA GLY A 151 -15.06 18.62 -0.01
C GLY A 151 -16.16 19.40 -0.75
N SER A 152 -16.22 19.37 -2.08
CA SER A 152 -17.00 20.34 -2.88
C SER A 152 -18.30 19.81 -3.50
N ARG A 153 -18.78 18.62 -3.12
CA ARG A 153 -20.08 18.11 -3.58
C ARG A 153 -20.87 17.44 -2.46
N LEU A 154 -21.42 18.26 -1.57
CA LEU A 154 -22.69 17.95 -0.91
C LEU A 154 -23.83 18.60 -1.74
N PRO A 155 -25.02 17.98 -1.84
CA PRO A 155 -26.20 18.60 -2.41
C PRO A 155 -26.63 19.86 -1.63
#